data_AF-A0A934EMC4-F1
#
_entry.id   AF-A0A934EMC4-F1
#
_cell.length_a   1.000
_cell.length_b   1.000
_cell.length_c   1.000
_cell.angle_alpha   90.00
_cell.angle_beta   90.00
_cell.angle_gamma   90.00
#
_symmetry.space_group_name_H-M   'P 1'
#
loop_
_entity.id
_entity.type
_entity.pdbx_description
1 polymer ?
#
loop_
_entity_poly.entity_id
_entity_poly.type
_entity_poly.pdbx_seq_one_letter_code
_entity_poly.pdbx_strand_id
1 'polypeptide(L)'
;MISTQLDLSPSALKVLEKRYLKKDEEGKTIEGPVSLFRRVAKAVSSVELNYGKSDAEIISLEDRFYTLMTSLKFLPNSPTLMNAGRRLGQLSACFV
;
A
#
# COMPACT_ATOMS: atom_id res chain seq x y z
N MET A 1 -2.54 -20.55 11.33
CA MET A 1 -3.35 -19.41 11.79
C MET A 1 -2.77 -18.16 11.14
N ILE A 2 -3.44 -17.59 10.15
CA ILE A 2 -2.99 -16.36 9.49
C ILE A 2 -3.46 -15.21 10.38
N SER A 3 -2.54 -14.55 11.08
CA SER A 3 -2.86 -13.42 11.98
C SER A 3 -3.51 -12.30 11.18
N THR A 4 -4.81 -12.06 11.43
CA THR A 4 -5.61 -11.01 10.79
C THR A 4 -5.50 -9.66 11.50
N GLN A 5 -4.62 -9.53 12.50
CA GLN A 5 -4.32 -8.27 13.18
C GLN A 5 -2.88 -7.88 12.84
N LEU A 6 -2.72 -6.80 12.05
CA LEU A 6 -1.42 -6.20 11.80
C LEU A 6 -0.84 -5.74 13.14
N ASP A 7 0.39 -6.14 13.43
CA ASP A 7 1.11 -5.73 14.64
C ASP A 7 1.66 -4.31 14.47
N LEU A 8 0.78 -3.32 14.64
CA LEU A 8 1.08 -1.90 14.51
C LEU A 8 0.93 -1.21 15.86
N SER A 9 1.96 -0.44 16.23
CA SER A 9 1.90 0.36 17.45
C SER A 9 0.80 1.43 17.38
N PRO A 10 0.28 1.89 18.54
CA PRO A 10 -0.70 2.98 18.57
C PRO A 10 -0.21 4.25 17.83
N SER A 11 1.08 4.55 17.92
CA SER A 11 1.69 5.67 17.21
C SER A 11 1.71 5.46 15.69
N ALA A 12 2.01 4.25 15.23
CA ALA A 12 1.97 3.92 13.81
C ALA A 12 0.54 4.05 13.26
N LEU A 13 -0.46 3.55 13.98
CA LEU A 13 -1.87 3.70 13.62
C LEU A 13 -2.26 5.19 13.51
N LYS A 14 -1.82 6.03 14.46
CA LYS A 14 -2.10 7.47 14.42
C LYS A 14 -1.44 8.16 13.22
N VAL A 15 -0.21 7.78 12.89
CA VAL A 15 0.50 8.29 11.72
C VAL A 15 -0.18 7.87 10.42
N LEU A 16 -0.61 6.60 10.31
CA LEU A 16 -1.36 6.10 9.15
C LEU A 16 -2.65 6.89 8.94
N GLU A 17 -3.47 7.03 9.98
CA GLU A 17 -4.72 7.81 9.95
C GLU A 17 -4.50 9.26 9.54
N LYS A 18 -3.47 9.91 10.08
CA LYS A 18 -3.23 11.33 9.83
C LYS A 18 -2.69 11.60 8.43
N ARG A 19 -1.87 10.70 7.87
CA ARG A 19 -1.05 11.00 6.68
C ARG A 19 -1.29 10.11 5.46
N TYR A 20 -1.67 8.86 5.65
CA TYR A 20 -1.54 7.84 4.60
C TYR A 20 -2.88 7.22 4.17
N LEU A 21 -3.79 6.98 5.12
CA LEU A 21 -5.09 6.38 4.83
C LEU A 21 -5.92 7.31 3.94
N LYS A 22 -6.59 6.72 2.94
CA LYS A 22 -7.52 7.44 2.06
C LYS A 22 -8.63 8.10 2.88
N LYS A 23 -8.91 9.35 2.53
CA LYS A 23 -10.02 10.15 3.02
C LYS A 23 -10.99 10.43 1.88
N ASP A 24 -12.26 10.61 2.21
CA ASP A 24 -13.26 11.14 1.31
C ASP A 24 -13.15 12.67 1.18
N GLU A 25 -14.09 13.27 0.46
CA GLU A 25 -14.13 14.71 0.16
C GLU A 25 -14.40 15.56 1.41
N GLU A 26 -15.04 14.98 2.43
CA GLU A 26 -15.31 15.60 3.73
C GLU A 26 -14.11 15.46 4.69
N GLY A 27 -13.06 14.75 4.26
CA GLY A 27 -11.85 14.52 5.05
C GLY A 27 -11.96 13.37 6.06
N LYS A 28 -13.04 12.59 6.02
CA LYS A 28 -13.23 11.41 6.86
C LYS A 28 -12.41 10.25 6.33
N THR A 29 -11.71 9.54 7.23
CA THR A 29 -10.92 8.37 6.89
C THR A 29 -11.83 7.21 6.48
N ILE A 30 -11.62 6.69 5.27
CA ILE A 30 -12.44 5.60 4.68
C ILE A 30 -11.62 4.35 4.33
N GLU A 31 -10.33 4.34 4.65
CA GLU A 31 -9.42 3.22 4.40
C GLU A 31 -8.79 2.77 5.71
N GLY A 32 -8.68 1.46 5.92
CA GLY A 32 -7.93 0.88 7.03
C GLY A 32 -6.50 0.46 6.63
N PRO A 33 -5.60 0.19 7.58
CA PRO A 33 -4.21 -0.19 7.30
C PRO A 33 -4.05 -1.40 6.37
N VAL A 34 -4.86 -2.45 6.56
CA VAL A 34 -4.88 -3.64 5.68
C VAL A 34 -5.18 -3.24 4.23
N SER A 35 -6.22 -2.43 4.03
CA SER A 35 -6.62 -1.94 2.71
C SER A 35 -5.56 -1.04 2.08
N LEU A 36 -4.88 -0.20 2.86
CA LEU A 36 -3.76 0.62 2.39
C LEU A 36 -2.63 -0.26 1.85
N PHE A 37 -2.16 -1.24 2.62
CA PHE A 37 -1.08 -2.11 2.16
C PHE A 37 -1.49 -2.94 0.94
N ARG A 38 -2.75 -3.42 0.90
CA ARG A 38 -3.28 -4.15 -0.25
C ARG A 38 -3.38 -3.27 -1.49
N ARG A 39 -3.85 -2.02 -1.37
CA ARG A 39 -3.89 -1.03 -2.47
C ARG A 39 -2.50 -0.78 -3.04
N VAL A 40 -1.51 -0.54 -2.17
CA VAL A 40 -0.12 -0.29 -2.59
C VAL A 40 0.43 -1.53 -3.30
N ALA A 41 0.27 -2.72 -2.72
CA ALA A 41 0.75 -3.97 -3.29
C ALA A 41 0.16 -4.23 -4.68
N LYS A 42 -1.15 -4.06 -4.83
CA LYS A 42 -1.86 -4.21 -6.10
C LYS A 42 -1.37 -3.22 -7.16
N ALA A 43 -1.20 -1.96 -6.78
CA ALA A 43 -0.74 -0.93 -7.70
C ALA A 43 0.66 -1.25 -8.25
N VAL A 44 1.59 -1.69 -7.40
CA VAL A 44 2.95 -2.01 -7.83
C VAL A 44 3.04 -3.33 -8.60
N SER A 45 2.22 -4.34 -8.28
CA SER A 45 2.22 -5.61 -9.01
C SER A 45 1.53 -5.51 -10.37
N SER A 46 0.49 -4.66 -10.50
CA SER A 46 -0.30 -4.56 -11.74
C SER A 46 0.49 -4.08 -12.95
N VAL A 47 1.60 -3.37 -12.75
CA VAL A 47 2.46 -2.89 -13.86
C VAL A 47 3.11 -4.06 -14.61
N GLU A 48 3.25 -5.21 -13.96
CA GLU A 48 3.89 -6.40 -14.52
C GLU A 48 3.10 -7.00 -15.69
N LEU A 49 1.81 -6.66 -15.82
CA LEU A 49 1.01 -6.99 -17.00
C LEU A 49 1.65 -6.43 -18.27
N ASN A 50 2.23 -5.22 -18.20
CA ASN A 50 2.91 -4.58 -19.32
C ASN A 50 4.20 -5.30 -19.71
N TYR A 51 4.69 -6.20 -18.85
CA TYR A 51 5.89 -7.00 -19.05
C TYR A 51 5.57 -8.49 -19.31
N GLY A 52 4.32 -8.80 -19.67
CA GLY A 52 3.91 -10.13 -20.13
C GLY A 52 3.63 -11.16 -19.04
N LYS A 53 3.53 -10.74 -17.76
CA LYS A 53 3.12 -11.65 -16.69
C LYS A 53 1.63 -11.98 -16.75
N SER A 54 1.31 -13.22 -16.43
CA SER A 54 -0.08 -13.68 -16.28
C SER A 54 -0.74 -13.11 -15.02
N ASP A 55 -2.08 -13.12 -15.00
CA ASP A 55 -2.86 -12.70 -13.82
C ASP A 55 -2.45 -13.47 -12.55
N ALA A 56 -2.17 -14.77 -12.69
CA ALA A 56 -1.75 -15.61 -11.57
C ALA A 56 -0.39 -15.17 -10.99
N GLU A 57 0.56 -14.79 -11.85
CA GLU A 57 1.86 -14.26 -11.42
C GLU A 57 1.73 -12.88 -10.79
N ILE A 58 0.86 -12.02 -11.31
CA ILE A 58 0.58 -10.69 -10.75
C ILE A 58 -0.03 -10.81 -9.35
N ILE A 59 -1.01 -11.70 -9.17
CA ILE A 59 -1.62 -11.99 -7.85
C ILE A 59 -0.56 -12.51 -6.87
N SER A 60 0.31 -13.41 -7.33
CA SER A 60 1.42 -13.91 -6.51
C SER A 60 2.38 -12.79 -6.07
N LEU A 61 2.69 -11.85 -6.96
CA LEU A 61 3.52 -10.68 -6.63
C LEU A 61 2.82 -9.71 -5.69
N GLU A 62 1.53 -9.46 -5.90
CA GLU A 62 0.71 -8.65 -4.98
C GLU A 62 0.79 -9.21 -3.56
N ASP A 63 0.58 -10.51 -3.37
CA ASP A 63 0.65 -11.15 -2.06
C ASP A 63 2.05 -11.05 -1.45
N ARG A 64 3.12 -11.21 -2.26
CA ARG A 64 4.50 -11.04 -1.79
C ARG A 64 4.76 -9.61 -1.29
N PHE A 65 4.36 -8.59 -2.04
CA PHE A 65 4.52 -7.19 -1.61
C PHE A 65 3.70 -6.88 -0.37
N TYR A 66 2.45 -7.38 -0.32
CA TYR A 66 1.60 -7.24 0.85
C TYR A 66 2.24 -7.87 2.09
N THR A 67 2.76 -9.09 2.00
CA THR A 67 3.47 -9.76 3.11
C THR A 67 4.72 -8.99 3.54
N LEU A 68 5.52 -8.47 2.60
CA LEU A 68 6.71 -7.69 2.93
C LEU A 68 6.37 -6.42 3.73
N MET A 69 5.31 -5.70 3.33
CA MET A 69 4.87 -4.48 4.03
C MET A 69 4.22 -4.79 5.37
N THR A 70 3.36 -5.79 5.44
CA THR A 70 2.63 -6.14 6.67
C THR A 70 3.49 -6.83 7.71
N SER A 71 4.59 -7.47 7.31
CA SER A 71 5.64 -7.97 8.21
C SER A 71 6.70 -6.92 8.58
N LEU A 72 6.55 -5.69 8.09
CA LEU A 72 7.49 -4.57 8.30
C LEU A 72 8.94 -4.86 7.85
N LYS A 73 9.16 -5.89 7.02
CA LYS A 73 10.47 -6.20 6.43
C LYS A 73 10.89 -5.19 5.37
N PHE A 74 9.91 -4.54 4.74
CA PHE A 74 10.12 -3.48 3.77
C PHE A 74 8.93 -2.54 3.77
N LEU A 75 9.19 -1.23 3.74
CA LEU A 75 8.17 -0.22 3.48
C LEU A 75 8.64 0.68 2.35
N PRO A 76 7.77 0.99 1.37
CA PRO A 76 8.11 1.96 0.37
C PRO A 76 8.10 3.38 0.97
N ASN A 77 8.62 4.34 0.23
CA ASN A 77 8.68 5.74 0.66
C ASN A 77 7.27 6.33 0.91
N SER A 78 7.23 7.52 1.54
CA SER A 78 5.97 8.19 1.85
C SER A 78 5.09 8.46 0.61
N PRO A 79 5.60 9.00 -0.51
CA PRO A 79 4.75 9.23 -1.69
C PRO A 79 4.10 7.95 -2.24
N THR A 80 4.80 6.81 -2.20
CA THR A 80 4.23 5.53 -2.63
C THR A 80 3.06 5.11 -1.74
N LEU A 81 3.22 5.15 -0.40
CA LEU A 81 2.13 4.83 0.54
C LEU A 81 0.92 5.76 0.35
N MET A 82 1.18 7.06 0.14
CA MET A 82 0.15 8.08 -0.01
C MET A 82 -0.62 7.97 -1.33
N ASN A 83 0.05 7.64 -2.45
CA ASN A 83 -0.46 7.88 -3.80
C ASN A 83 -0.64 6.63 -4.68
N ALA A 84 0.00 5.49 -4.38
CA ALA A 84 -0.13 4.30 -5.20
C ALA A 84 -1.60 3.85 -5.32
N GLY A 85 -2.07 3.59 -6.54
CA GLY A 85 -3.47 3.23 -6.79
C GLY A 85 -4.48 4.37 -6.53
N ARG A 86 -4.03 5.63 -6.49
CA ARG A 86 -4.89 6.83 -6.39
C ARG A 86 -4.68 7.74 -7.60
N ARG A 87 -5.63 8.68 -7.80
CA ARG A 87 -5.68 9.60 -8.95
C ARG A 87 -4.38 10.36 -9.22
N LEU A 88 -3.65 10.80 -8.19
CA LEU A 88 -2.41 11.57 -8.37
C LEU A 88 -1.27 10.73 -8.95
N GLY A 89 -1.15 9.45 -8.54
CA GLY A 89 -0.17 8.51 -9.10
C GLY A 89 1.32 8.82 -8.90
N GLN A 90 1.71 9.97 -8.33
CA GLN A 90 3.10 10.33 -8.12
C GLN A 90 3.72 9.56 -6.95
N LEU A 91 4.63 8.63 -7.25
CA LEU A 91 5.26 7.71 -6.27
C LEU A 91 6.64 8.17 -5.77
N SER A 92 7.19 9.23 -6.37
CA SER A 92 8.49 9.80 -6.01
C SER A 92 8.34 11.27 -5.60
N ALA A 93 9.24 11.73 -4.73
CA ALA A 93 9.31 13.13 -4.31
C ALA A 93 10.73 13.72 -4.37
N CYS A 94 11.74 12.91 -4.69
CA CYS A 94 13.13 13.34 -4.82
C CYS A 94 13.54 13.27 -6.30
N PHE A 95 14.12 14.36 -6.81
CA PHE A 95 14.59 14.52 -8.18
C PHE A 95 16.01 15.11 -8.13
N VAL A 96 16.89 14.68 -9.04
CA VAL A 96 18.30 15.11 -9.14
C VAL A 96 18.56 15.82 -10.45
#